data_AF-A0A9W7EZ53-F1
#
_entry.id   AF-A0A9W7EZ53-F1
#
_cell.length_a   1.000
_cell.length_b   1.000
_cell.length_c   1.000
_cell.angle_alpha   90.00
_cell.angle_beta   90.00
_cell.angle_gamma   90.00
#
_symmetry.space_group_name_H-M   'P 1'
#
loop_
_entity.id
_entity.type
_entity.pdbx_description
1 polymer ?
#
loop_
_entity_poly.entity_id
_entity_poly.type
_entity_poly.pdbx_seq_one_letter_code
_entity_poly.pdbx_strand_id
1 'polypeptide(L)'
;MFRRTLSFRCKWPSPNLTSNVERIVQGLRSSKESVSVAETSSGGLISASLLSTKHSTPQFNGSGVRLPVGISTVSTERGRQAVSDYLSVHWGGEDDRKNEIKGLNWQMVYPTAKDAEEPILGTAVHALELAHAAKFNLKTAWGIGESGHTTLHPKSGIPAGTCFVAVAGPCANTTGVLRLDPVREEVGGGREKVIDHMVRFTEAAVDLMRHLMDKRKPTF
;
A
#
# COMPACT_ATOMS: atom_id res chain seq x y z
N MET A 1 33.71 -32.95 12.94
CA MET A 1 33.42 -31.85 11.99
C MET A 1 31.90 -31.64 11.97
N PHE A 2 31.36 -30.71 12.75
CA PHE A 2 29.91 -30.49 12.88
C PHE A 2 29.43 -29.47 11.85
N ARG A 3 28.62 -29.89 10.87
CA ARG A 3 27.83 -28.95 10.05
C ARG A 3 26.67 -28.42 10.90
N ARG A 4 26.80 -27.19 11.40
CA ARG A 4 25.68 -26.43 11.97
C ARG A 4 24.92 -25.77 10.81
N THR A 5 23.94 -26.45 10.26
CA THR A 5 23.00 -25.82 9.32
C THR A 5 21.60 -25.97 9.88
N LEU A 6 21.08 -24.90 10.49
CA LEU A 6 19.67 -24.77 10.83
C LEU A 6 18.91 -24.51 9.53
N SER A 7 18.09 -25.46 9.08
CA SER A 7 17.10 -25.19 8.03
C SER A 7 15.84 -24.61 8.67
N PHE A 8 15.59 -23.31 8.44
CA PHE A 8 14.33 -22.67 8.78
C PHE A 8 13.36 -22.84 7.59
N ARG A 9 12.20 -23.48 7.81
CA ARG A 9 11.13 -23.54 6.81
C ARG A 9 10.20 -22.34 7.02
N CYS A 10 10.40 -21.29 6.23
CA CYS A 10 9.48 -20.15 6.18
C CYS A 10 8.22 -20.55 5.39
N LYS A 11 7.01 -20.34 5.95
CA LYS A 11 5.72 -20.49 5.27
C LYS A 11 5.26 -19.18 4.60
N TRP A 12 6.21 -18.42 4.06
CA TRP A 12 5.97 -17.16 3.35
C TRP A 12 6.85 -17.11 2.09
N PRO A 13 6.34 -16.62 0.94
CA PRO A 13 4.99 -16.09 0.69
C PRO A 13 3.89 -17.16 0.64
N SER A 14 2.62 -16.74 0.86
CA SER A 14 1.47 -17.61 0.65
C SER A 14 1.31 -17.96 -0.84
N PRO A 15 0.75 -19.12 -1.22
CA PRO A 15 0.56 -19.47 -2.64
C PRO A 15 -0.28 -18.45 -3.42
N ASN A 16 -1.25 -17.83 -2.76
CA ASN A 16 -2.10 -16.79 -3.36
C ASN A 16 -1.27 -15.52 -3.65
N LEU A 17 -0.48 -15.07 -2.67
CA LEU A 17 0.43 -13.94 -2.86
C LEU A 17 1.37 -14.17 -4.04
N THR A 18 2.03 -15.33 -4.12
CA THR A 18 2.91 -15.68 -5.24
C THR A 18 2.18 -15.59 -6.57
N SER A 19 0.99 -16.20 -6.68
CA SER A 19 0.20 -16.19 -7.91
C SER A 19 -0.22 -14.79 -8.34
N ASN A 20 -0.62 -13.94 -7.40
CA ASN A 20 -1.05 -12.57 -7.71
C ASN A 20 0.13 -11.70 -8.13
N VAL A 21 1.29 -11.84 -7.49
CA VAL A 21 2.50 -11.11 -7.90
C VAL A 21 2.96 -11.54 -9.30
N GLU A 22 2.96 -12.84 -9.61
CA GLU A 22 3.28 -13.32 -10.96
C GLU A 22 2.34 -12.72 -12.02
N ARG A 23 1.04 -12.65 -11.74
CA ARG A 23 0.06 -12.04 -12.63
C ARG A 23 0.25 -10.53 -12.79
N ILE A 24 0.63 -9.82 -11.72
CA ILE A 24 0.98 -8.40 -11.78
C ILE A 24 2.21 -8.20 -12.67
N VAL A 25 3.30 -8.93 -12.42
CA VAL A 25 4.53 -8.82 -13.22
C VAL A 25 4.23 -9.15 -14.68
N GLN A 26 3.46 -10.20 -14.96
CA GLN A 26 3.06 -10.53 -16.32
C GLN A 26 2.22 -9.42 -16.99
N GLY A 27 1.26 -8.83 -16.27
CA GLY A 27 0.44 -7.74 -16.80
C GLY A 27 1.26 -6.47 -17.08
N LEU A 28 2.20 -6.13 -16.21
CA LEU A 28 3.14 -5.02 -16.40
C LEU A 28 4.03 -5.28 -17.62
N ARG A 29 4.54 -6.51 -17.79
CA ARG A 29 5.33 -6.90 -18.98
C ARG A 29 4.53 -6.75 -20.27
N SER A 30 3.32 -7.29 -20.31
CA SER A 30 2.44 -7.20 -21.48
C SER A 30 2.13 -5.74 -21.84
N SER A 31 2.04 -4.86 -20.85
CA SER A 31 1.74 -3.43 -21.05
C SER A 31 2.99 -2.55 -21.21
N LYS A 32 4.21 -3.13 -21.09
CA LYS A 32 5.50 -2.39 -21.04
C LYS A 32 5.54 -1.32 -19.93
N GLU A 33 4.88 -1.61 -18.81
CA GLU A 33 4.76 -0.72 -17.67
C GLU A 33 5.66 -1.18 -16.52
N SER A 34 5.83 -0.30 -15.54
CA SER A 34 6.59 -0.56 -14.32
C SER A 34 5.84 -0.07 -13.08
N VAL A 35 6.26 -0.60 -11.93
CA VAL A 35 5.73 -0.30 -10.60
C VAL A 35 6.85 0.07 -9.63
N SER A 36 6.53 0.97 -8.70
CA SER A 36 7.35 1.32 -7.53
C SER A 36 6.55 1.19 -6.24
N VAL A 37 7.27 1.12 -5.12
CA VAL A 37 6.64 0.90 -3.80
C VAL A 37 7.18 1.89 -2.78
N ALA A 38 6.30 2.38 -1.90
CA ALA A 38 6.65 3.07 -0.67
C ALA A 38 5.99 2.35 0.52
N GLU A 39 6.80 1.83 1.44
CA GLU A 39 6.34 1.04 2.59
C GLU A 39 6.64 1.75 3.91
N THR A 40 5.79 1.53 4.90
CA THR A 40 6.03 1.99 6.27
C THR A 40 6.23 0.79 7.18
N SER A 41 5.13 0.14 7.56
CA SER A 41 5.11 -0.90 8.57
C SER A 41 5.33 -2.30 8.02
N SER A 42 5.07 -2.51 6.72
CA SER A 42 5.36 -3.77 5.99
C SER A 42 6.86 -4.04 5.83
N GLY A 43 7.70 -3.02 6.07
CA GLY A 43 9.14 -3.19 6.27
C GLY A 43 9.92 -3.78 5.09
N GLY A 44 9.39 -3.69 3.87
CA GLY A 44 10.01 -4.21 2.65
C GLY A 44 9.40 -5.52 2.14
N LEU A 45 8.36 -6.06 2.79
CA LEU A 45 7.73 -7.31 2.35
C LEU A 45 6.99 -7.18 1.01
N ILE A 46 6.42 -6.01 0.70
CA ILE A 46 5.78 -5.77 -0.61
C ILE A 46 6.86 -5.79 -1.70
N SER A 47 7.95 -5.07 -1.44
CA SER A 47 9.11 -4.99 -2.33
C SER A 47 9.77 -6.34 -2.53
N ALA A 48 9.97 -7.10 -1.45
CA ALA A 48 10.57 -8.43 -1.51
C ALA A 48 9.71 -9.38 -2.35
N SER A 49 8.39 -9.30 -2.21
CA SER A 49 7.46 -10.13 -2.99
C SER A 49 7.55 -9.82 -4.49
N LEU A 50 7.53 -8.54 -4.87
CA LEU A 50 7.68 -8.11 -6.27
C LEU A 50 9.07 -8.43 -6.84
N LEU A 51 10.13 -8.11 -6.11
CA LEU A 51 11.52 -8.27 -6.55
C LEU A 51 11.88 -9.75 -6.75
N SER A 52 11.42 -10.64 -5.86
CA SER A 52 11.72 -12.08 -5.90
C SER A 52 11.01 -12.84 -7.01
N THR A 53 10.03 -12.21 -7.68
CA THR A 53 9.28 -12.84 -8.77
C THR A 53 10.11 -12.90 -10.05
N LYS A 54 10.01 -14.01 -10.79
CA LYS A 54 10.71 -14.17 -12.07
C LYS A 54 10.27 -13.06 -13.04
N HIS A 55 11.24 -12.49 -13.77
CA HIS A 55 11.00 -11.38 -14.70
C HIS A 55 10.53 -10.08 -14.02
N SER A 56 10.78 -9.90 -12.73
CA SER A 56 10.53 -8.63 -12.03
C SER A 56 11.31 -7.46 -12.61
N THR A 57 12.50 -7.69 -13.16
CA THR A 57 13.26 -6.66 -13.91
C THR A 57 12.87 -6.67 -15.39
N PRO A 58 12.56 -5.51 -16.01
CA PRO A 58 12.62 -4.15 -15.46
C PRO A 58 11.30 -3.63 -14.88
N GLN A 59 10.29 -4.48 -14.66
CA GLN A 59 8.96 -4.06 -14.18
C GLN A 59 8.97 -3.44 -12.78
N PHE A 60 9.90 -3.81 -11.91
CA PHE A 60 10.06 -3.23 -10.58
C PHE A 60 11.24 -2.25 -10.57
N ASN A 61 10.94 -0.96 -10.45
CA ASN A 61 11.95 0.11 -10.54
C ASN A 61 12.60 0.45 -9.18
N GLY A 62 12.10 -0.10 -8.08
CA GLY A 62 12.64 0.11 -6.74
C GLY A 62 11.59 0.47 -5.70
N SER A 63 12.08 0.71 -4.48
CA SER A 63 11.26 0.96 -3.30
C SER A 63 11.92 1.91 -2.31
N GLY A 64 11.10 2.58 -1.49
CA GLY A 64 11.53 3.32 -0.30
C GLY A 64 10.85 2.79 0.96
N VAL A 65 11.64 2.47 1.98
CA VAL A 65 11.13 2.10 3.32
C VAL A 65 11.24 3.34 4.21
N ARG A 66 10.09 3.81 4.69
CA ARG A 66 9.91 4.86 5.70
C ARG A 66 10.62 6.18 5.39
N LEU A 67 9.91 7.08 4.70
CA LEU A 67 10.30 8.48 4.66
C LEU A 67 9.20 9.38 5.27
N PRO A 68 9.54 10.35 6.14
CA PRO A 68 8.57 11.30 6.71
C PRO A 68 7.96 12.25 5.65
N VAL A 69 8.66 12.39 4.53
CA VAL A 69 8.30 13.10 3.30
C VAL A 69 8.79 12.20 2.17
N GLY A 70 8.11 12.10 1.01
CA GLY A 70 8.59 11.25 -0.08
C GLY A 70 10.07 11.51 -0.45
N ILE A 71 10.69 10.62 -1.25
CA ILE A 71 12.14 10.64 -1.59
C ILE A 71 12.64 12.06 -2.00
N SER A 72 11.76 12.86 -2.60
CA SER A 72 11.96 14.29 -2.87
C SER A 72 10.74 15.11 -2.42
N THR A 73 11.00 16.33 -1.93
CA THR A 73 9.98 17.33 -1.59
C THR A 73 9.10 17.69 -2.79
N VAL A 74 9.67 17.79 -3.99
CA VAL A 74 8.93 18.10 -5.22
C VAL A 74 7.93 16.99 -5.57
N SER A 75 8.34 15.74 -5.44
CA SER A 75 7.45 14.59 -5.72
C SER A 75 6.38 14.43 -4.64
N THR A 76 6.70 14.81 -3.40
CA THR A 76 5.73 14.84 -2.29
C THR A 76 4.63 15.86 -2.59
N GLU A 77 4.99 17.06 -3.02
CA GLU A 77 4.02 18.11 -3.37
C GLU A 77 3.15 17.71 -4.57
N ARG A 78 3.75 17.11 -5.60
CA ARG A 78 2.98 16.53 -6.72
C ARG A 78 2.03 15.42 -6.26
N GLY A 79 2.45 14.61 -5.30
CA GLY A 79 1.61 13.58 -4.69
C GLY A 79 0.40 14.19 -3.99
N ARG A 80 0.63 15.19 -3.13
CA ARG A 80 -0.44 15.94 -2.45
C ARG A 80 -1.43 16.57 -3.40
N GLN A 81 -0.94 17.23 -4.45
CA GLN A 81 -1.80 17.82 -5.47
C GLN A 81 -2.65 16.75 -6.19
N ALA A 82 -2.03 15.64 -6.62
CA ALA A 82 -2.75 14.56 -7.29
C ALA A 82 -3.85 13.94 -6.40
N VAL A 83 -3.59 13.83 -5.10
CA VAL A 83 -4.61 13.38 -4.13
C VAL A 83 -5.72 14.42 -3.99
N SER A 84 -5.38 15.70 -3.86
CA SER A 84 -6.37 16.79 -3.80
C SER A 84 -7.30 16.79 -5.02
N ASP A 85 -6.73 16.69 -6.23
CA ASP A 85 -7.48 16.64 -7.49
C ASP A 85 -8.38 15.40 -7.55
N TYR A 86 -7.84 14.22 -7.19
CA TYR A 86 -8.59 12.97 -7.15
C TYR A 86 -9.79 13.09 -6.21
N LEU A 87 -9.57 13.60 -5.00
CA LEU A 87 -10.63 13.81 -4.02
C LEU A 87 -11.67 14.79 -4.55
N SER A 88 -11.29 15.93 -5.14
CA SER A 88 -12.26 16.92 -5.64
C SER A 88 -13.28 16.39 -6.67
N VAL A 89 -12.89 15.39 -7.45
CA VAL A 89 -13.72 14.79 -8.51
C VAL A 89 -14.51 13.58 -8.02
N HIS A 90 -13.93 12.81 -7.10
CA HIS A 90 -14.52 11.57 -6.59
C HIS A 90 -15.19 11.77 -5.21
N TRP A 91 -15.17 12.99 -4.68
CA TRP A 91 -15.65 13.38 -3.35
C TRP A 91 -16.01 14.89 -3.29
N GLY A 92 -17.22 15.28 -2.86
CA GLY A 92 -17.64 16.68 -3.04
C GLY A 92 -18.94 17.19 -2.41
N GLY A 93 -19.41 16.66 -1.28
CA GLY A 93 -20.48 17.29 -0.49
C GLY A 93 -19.96 18.06 0.72
N GLU A 94 -20.52 19.24 1.01
CA GLU A 94 -20.15 20.09 2.16
C GLU A 94 -20.37 19.40 3.53
N ASP A 95 -21.26 18.41 3.55
CA ASP A 95 -21.68 17.56 4.68
C ASP A 95 -20.84 16.26 4.85
N ASP A 96 -20.15 15.83 3.78
CA ASP A 96 -19.34 14.59 3.75
C ASP A 96 -18.04 14.70 4.57
N ARG A 97 -17.72 15.89 5.05
CA ARG A 97 -16.59 16.14 5.97
C ARG A 97 -16.86 15.67 7.39
N LYS A 98 -18.09 15.26 7.72
CA LYS A 98 -18.48 14.88 9.08
C LYS A 98 -19.06 13.49 9.28
N ASN A 99 -19.52 12.74 8.26
CA ASN A 99 -20.18 11.45 8.54
C ASN A 99 -19.90 10.33 7.52
N GLU A 100 -19.55 9.18 8.12
CA GLU A 100 -19.91 7.81 7.80
C GLU A 100 -20.85 7.49 6.59
N ILE A 101 -20.29 6.68 5.67
CA ILE A 101 -20.90 5.58 4.87
C ILE A 101 -21.78 5.92 3.63
N LYS A 102 -21.32 5.48 2.43
CA LYS A 102 -21.91 4.38 1.59
C LYS A 102 -21.27 4.29 0.20
N GLY A 103 -20.74 3.12 -0.19
CA GLY A 103 -20.51 2.84 -1.63
C GLY A 103 -19.56 1.70 -2.06
N LEU A 104 -19.77 0.46 -1.59
CA LEU A 104 -19.51 -0.84 -2.27
C LEU A 104 -19.47 -2.01 -1.26
N ASN A 105 -20.36 -2.11 -0.26
CA ASN A 105 -20.30 -3.14 0.81
C ASN A 105 -18.94 -3.25 1.57
N TRP A 106 -17.99 -2.36 1.29
CA TRP A 106 -16.65 -2.31 1.86
C TRP A 106 -16.61 -0.98 2.62
N GLN A 107 -16.68 -1.06 3.95
CA GLN A 107 -16.81 0.07 4.86
C GLN A 107 -15.52 0.91 4.89
N MET A 108 -15.32 1.73 3.86
CA MET A 108 -14.17 2.65 3.79
C MET A 108 -14.43 3.90 4.64
N VAL A 109 -13.47 4.27 5.49
CA VAL A 109 -13.53 5.45 6.36
C VAL A 109 -12.28 6.30 6.15
N TYR A 110 -12.47 7.62 6.02
CA TYR A 110 -11.42 8.62 5.91
C TYR A 110 -11.46 9.54 7.13
N PRO A 111 -10.39 9.67 7.93
CA PRO A 111 -10.22 10.83 8.79
C PRO A 111 -9.67 11.99 7.95
N THR A 112 -10.36 13.13 7.95
CA THR A 112 -9.81 14.38 7.41
C THR A 112 -8.82 14.98 8.39
N ALA A 113 -7.54 15.05 8.02
CA ALA A 113 -6.54 15.78 8.79
C ALA A 113 -6.72 17.30 8.57
N LYS A 114 -7.49 17.96 9.44
CA LYS A 114 -7.26 19.37 9.72
C LYS A 114 -6.09 19.42 10.71
N ASP A 115 -5.03 20.14 10.33
CA ASP A 115 -3.92 20.60 11.19
C ASP A 115 -2.66 19.72 11.33
N ALA A 116 -2.36 18.80 10.40
CA ALA A 116 -1.14 17.97 10.52
C ALA A 116 0.05 18.51 9.70
N GLU A 117 1.02 19.15 10.35
CA GLU A 117 2.34 19.50 9.77
C GLU A 117 3.20 18.25 9.46
N GLU A 118 2.89 17.09 10.05
CA GLU A 118 3.45 15.78 9.70
C GLU A 118 2.34 14.83 9.20
N PRO A 119 2.59 13.98 8.18
CA PRO A 119 1.59 13.03 7.72
C PRO A 119 1.21 12.04 8.82
N ILE A 120 -0.08 11.99 9.17
CA ILE A 120 -0.60 11.03 10.15
C ILE A 120 -0.59 9.64 9.51
N LEU A 121 0.32 8.78 10.00
CA LEU A 121 0.37 7.35 9.66
C LEU A 121 -0.99 6.68 9.91
N GLY A 122 -1.30 5.65 9.13
CA GLY A 122 -2.55 4.90 9.28
C GLY A 122 -3.78 5.66 8.76
N THR A 123 -3.61 6.48 7.73
CA THR A 123 -4.71 7.16 7.03
C THR A 123 -4.69 6.83 5.55
N ALA A 124 -5.88 6.88 4.91
CA ALA A 124 -6.01 6.68 3.47
C ALA A 124 -5.28 7.75 2.65
N VAL A 125 -5.32 9.01 3.12
CA VAL A 125 -4.63 10.13 2.47
C VAL A 125 -3.13 9.89 2.43
N HIS A 126 -2.54 9.53 3.55
CA HIS A 126 -1.10 9.26 3.60
C HIS A 126 -0.71 8.05 2.74
N ALA A 127 -1.52 6.98 2.71
CA ALA A 127 -1.27 5.85 1.81
C ALA A 127 -1.29 6.26 0.33
N LEU A 128 -2.24 7.11 -0.09
CA LEU A 128 -2.32 7.63 -1.46
C LEU A 128 -1.16 8.57 -1.80
N GLU A 129 -0.77 9.45 -0.88
CA GLU A 129 0.41 10.30 -1.03
C GLU A 129 1.68 9.47 -1.25
N LEU A 130 1.87 8.40 -0.46
CA LEU A 130 2.98 7.46 -0.62
C LEU A 130 2.95 6.76 -1.99
N ALA A 131 1.78 6.29 -2.43
CA ALA A 131 1.63 5.62 -3.72
C ALA A 131 1.98 6.55 -4.90
N HIS A 132 1.47 7.79 -4.88
CA HIS A 132 1.80 8.79 -5.89
C HIS A 132 3.26 9.24 -5.83
N ALA A 133 3.81 9.43 -4.62
CA ALA A 133 5.21 9.79 -4.45
C ALA A 133 6.13 8.68 -4.99
N ALA A 134 5.85 7.41 -4.71
CA ALA A 134 6.59 6.29 -5.28
C ALA A 134 6.54 6.32 -6.81
N LYS A 135 5.34 6.50 -7.38
CA LYS A 135 5.11 6.58 -8.83
C LYS A 135 5.95 7.69 -9.47
N PHE A 136 5.89 8.89 -8.93
CA PHE A 136 6.57 10.06 -9.50
C PHE A 136 8.08 10.02 -9.31
N ASN A 137 8.57 9.57 -8.15
CA ASN A 137 10.01 9.51 -7.87
C ASN A 137 10.74 8.51 -8.79
N LEU A 138 10.14 7.36 -9.03
CA LEU A 138 10.74 6.28 -9.82
C LEU A 138 10.26 6.24 -11.27
N LYS A 139 9.46 7.24 -11.67
CA LYS A 139 8.93 7.42 -13.03
C LYS A 139 8.27 6.15 -13.56
N THR A 140 7.44 5.54 -12.73
CA THR A 140 6.72 4.31 -13.06
C THR A 140 5.29 4.61 -13.47
N ALA A 141 4.66 3.65 -14.14
CA ALA A 141 3.24 3.74 -14.49
C ALA A 141 2.35 3.54 -13.26
N TRP A 142 2.82 2.71 -12.32
CA TRP A 142 2.12 2.36 -11.09
C TRP A 142 2.96 2.70 -9.86
N GLY A 143 2.31 3.05 -8.75
CA GLY A 143 2.93 3.17 -7.44
C GLY A 143 2.07 2.51 -6.36
N ILE A 144 2.70 1.84 -5.39
CA ILE A 144 2.04 1.27 -4.21
C ILE A 144 2.48 2.06 -2.98
N GLY A 145 1.55 2.41 -2.11
CA GLY A 145 1.81 3.08 -0.83
C GLY A 145 1.17 2.34 0.33
N GLU A 146 1.93 2.01 1.37
CA GLU A 146 1.42 1.37 2.58
C GLU A 146 1.61 2.26 3.81
N SER A 147 0.52 2.51 4.52
CA SER A 147 0.51 3.23 5.80
C SER A 147 -0.28 2.48 6.87
N GLY A 148 0.41 1.84 7.80
CA GLY A 148 -0.22 1.03 8.84
C GLY A 148 0.51 0.97 10.17
N HIS A 149 -0.17 0.35 11.12
CA HIS A 149 0.29 0.12 12.48
C HIS A 149 0.30 -1.38 12.75
N THR A 150 1.48 -1.97 12.85
CA THR A 150 1.64 -3.39 13.19
C THR A 150 1.47 -3.65 14.69
N THR A 151 1.53 -2.61 15.52
CA THR A 151 1.29 -2.63 16.96
C THR A 151 0.36 -1.48 17.36
N LEU A 152 -0.20 -1.52 18.58
CA LEU A 152 -0.95 -0.39 19.15
C LEU A 152 -0.10 0.90 19.07
N HIS A 153 -0.68 1.99 18.54
CA HIS A 153 0.02 3.27 18.50
C HIS A 153 -0.03 3.95 19.88
N PRO A 154 1.12 4.24 20.53
CA PRO A 154 1.14 4.70 21.93
C PRO A 154 0.42 6.03 22.18
N LYS A 155 0.41 6.94 21.20
CA LYS A 155 -0.14 8.30 21.38
C LYS A 155 -1.57 8.46 20.88
N SER A 156 -1.90 7.84 19.75
CA SER A 156 -3.22 7.99 19.11
C SER A 156 -4.20 6.89 19.49
N GLY A 157 -3.74 5.82 20.15
CA GLY A 157 -4.57 4.67 20.49
C GLY A 157 -5.05 3.85 19.29
N ILE A 158 -4.54 4.11 18.08
CA ILE A 158 -4.90 3.34 16.88
C ILE A 158 -4.55 1.87 17.13
N PRO A 159 -5.51 0.93 17.01
CA PRO A 159 -5.25 -0.46 17.34
C PRO A 159 -4.30 -1.14 16.35
N ALA A 160 -3.62 -2.19 16.83
CA ALA A 160 -2.74 -3.02 16.01
C ALA A 160 -3.50 -3.64 14.82
N GLY A 161 -2.79 -3.79 13.70
CA GLY A 161 -3.36 -4.35 12.47
C GLY A 161 -4.18 -3.35 11.65
N THR A 162 -4.34 -2.10 12.11
CA THR A 162 -4.96 -1.03 11.32
C THR A 162 -3.99 -0.59 10.21
N CYS A 163 -4.42 -0.64 8.95
CA CYS A 163 -3.58 -0.23 7.82
C CYS A 163 -4.41 0.33 6.67
N PHE A 164 -3.79 1.19 5.88
CA PHE A 164 -4.28 1.60 4.57
C PHE A 164 -3.21 1.26 3.53
N VAL A 165 -3.63 0.58 2.46
CA VAL A 165 -2.79 0.33 1.29
C VAL A 165 -3.41 1.02 0.09
N ALA A 166 -2.62 1.74 -0.67
CA ALA A 166 -3.08 2.46 -1.85
C ALA A 166 -2.26 2.09 -3.08
N VAL A 167 -2.91 2.18 -4.23
CA VAL A 167 -2.32 1.97 -5.55
C VAL A 167 -2.65 3.17 -6.40
N ALA A 168 -1.62 3.81 -6.95
CA ALA A 168 -1.73 4.89 -7.93
C ALA A 168 -1.42 4.33 -9.32
N GLY A 169 -2.44 4.06 -10.12
CA GLY A 169 -2.30 3.56 -11.49
C GLY A 169 -2.09 4.67 -12.52
N PRO A 170 -1.99 4.33 -13.82
CA PRO A 170 -1.79 5.29 -14.90
C PRO A 170 -2.85 6.40 -14.95
N CYS A 171 -4.08 6.10 -14.56
CA CYS A 171 -5.21 7.03 -14.53
C CYS A 171 -6.13 6.78 -13.33
N ALA A 172 -7.07 7.71 -13.07
CA ALA A 172 -7.90 7.73 -11.87
C ALA A 172 -8.72 6.44 -11.65
N ASN A 173 -9.19 5.78 -12.73
CA ASN A 173 -9.94 4.52 -12.64
C ASN A 173 -9.09 3.31 -12.21
N THR A 174 -7.76 3.45 -12.27
CA THR A 174 -6.76 2.46 -11.82
C THR A 174 -6.07 2.90 -10.52
N THR A 175 -6.61 3.93 -9.86
CA THR A 175 -6.12 4.43 -8.57
C THR A 175 -7.17 4.15 -7.48
N GLY A 176 -6.72 3.67 -6.33
CA GLY A 176 -7.60 3.36 -5.21
C GLY A 176 -6.85 3.10 -3.91
N VAL A 177 -7.61 2.97 -2.83
CA VAL A 177 -7.11 2.70 -1.48
C VAL A 177 -7.99 1.63 -0.83
N LEU A 178 -7.38 0.79 -0.01
CA LEU A 178 -8.02 -0.27 0.76
C LEU A 178 -7.67 -0.07 2.22
N ARG A 179 -8.71 -0.05 3.07
CA ARG A 179 -8.58 -0.07 4.52
C ARG A 179 -8.55 -1.50 5.02
N LEU A 180 -7.62 -1.78 5.91
CA LEU A 180 -7.57 -2.99 6.70
C LEU A 180 -8.00 -2.67 8.12
N ASP A 181 -9.05 -3.36 8.56
CA ASP A 181 -9.53 -3.25 9.92
C ASP A 181 -8.54 -3.86 10.92
N PRO A 182 -8.52 -3.32 12.16
CA PRO A 182 -7.69 -3.85 13.22
C PRO A 182 -8.03 -5.31 13.49
N VAL A 183 -7.03 -6.07 13.90
CA VAL A 183 -7.25 -7.41 14.42
C VAL A 183 -7.62 -7.25 15.89
N ARG A 184 -8.77 -7.81 16.30
CA ARG A 184 -9.12 -7.86 17.72
C ARG A 184 -8.08 -8.75 18.41
N GLU A 185 -7.16 -8.15 19.16
CA GLU A 185 -6.18 -8.89 19.94
C GLU A 185 -6.75 -9.30 21.30
N GLU A 186 -6.56 -10.56 21.69
CA GLU A 186 -6.48 -10.91 23.10
C GLU A 186 -5.15 -10.37 23.67
N VAL A 187 -5.23 -9.70 24.83
CA VAL A 187 -4.13 -8.98 25.49
C VAL A 187 -2.83 -9.80 25.49
N GLY A 188 -1.74 -9.26 24.92
CA GLY A 188 -0.38 -9.85 25.00
C GLY A 188 0.27 -10.30 23.68
N GLY A 189 0.23 -9.49 22.61
CA GLY A 189 0.85 -9.85 21.32
C GLY A 189 2.38 -9.77 21.27
N GLY A 190 3.04 -10.90 20.96
CA GLY A 190 4.50 -10.98 20.71
C GLY A 190 4.90 -10.66 19.26
N ARG A 191 6.22 -10.71 18.97
CA ARG A 191 6.84 -10.36 17.67
C ARG A 191 6.25 -11.12 16.46
N GLU A 192 5.74 -12.33 16.65
CA GLU A 192 5.11 -13.13 15.60
C GLU A 192 3.85 -12.45 15.03
N LYS A 193 3.00 -11.87 15.91
CA LYS A 193 1.79 -11.14 15.48
C LYS A 193 2.10 -9.87 14.69
N VAL A 194 3.22 -9.21 15.01
CA VAL A 194 3.71 -8.05 14.24
C VAL A 194 4.01 -8.48 12.80
N ILE A 195 4.68 -9.61 12.63
CA ILE A 195 5.00 -10.17 11.31
C ILE A 195 3.71 -10.55 10.56
N ASP A 196 2.74 -11.15 11.24
CA ASP A 196 1.44 -11.47 10.63
C ASP A 196 0.71 -10.22 10.12
N HIS A 197 0.77 -9.11 10.85
CA HIS A 197 0.25 -7.83 10.37
C HIS A 197 0.98 -7.34 9.12
N MET A 198 2.32 -7.38 9.11
CA MET A 198 3.11 -6.98 7.93
C MET A 198 2.77 -7.84 6.69
N VAL A 199 2.58 -9.13 6.91
CA VAL A 199 2.14 -10.10 5.90
C VAL A 199 0.75 -9.73 5.37
N ARG A 200 -0.24 -9.50 6.25
CA ARG A 200 -1.59 -9.06 5.86
C ARG A 200 -1.57 -7.77 5.04
N PHE A 201 -0.74 -6.81 5.42
CA PHE A 201 -0.62 -5.54 4.71
C PHE A 201 -0.05 -5.76 3.30
N THR A 202 0.92 -6.68 3.19
CA THR A 202 1.53 -7.06 1.93
C THR A 202 0.52 -7.74 0.98
N GLU A 203 -0.24 -8.72 1.47
CA GLU A 203 -1.25 -9.41 0.67
C GLU A 203 -2.32 -8.44 0.19
N ALA A 204 -2.81 -7.55 1.06
CA ALA A 204 -3.81 -6.56 0.70
C ALA A 204 -3.32 -5.57 -0.36
N ALA A 205 -2.06 -5.14 -0.31
CA ALA A 205 -1.49 -4.25 -1.33
C ALA A 205 -1.42 -4.93 -2.70
N VAL A 206 -1.00 -6.19 -2.74
CA VAL A 206 -0.93 -6.99 -3.97
C VAL A 206 -2.33 -7.25 -4.53
N ASP A 207 -3.28 -7.62 -3.69
CA ASP A 207 -4.67 -7.89 -4.10
C ASP A 207 -5.34 -6.63 -4.66
N LEU A 208 -5.14 -5.47 -4.02
CA LEU A 208 -5.64 -4.19 -4.52
C LEU A 208 -5.07 -3.87 -5.90
N MET A 209 -3.76 -4.02 -6.10
CA MET A 209 -3.14 -3.76 -7.39
C MET A 209 -3.67 -4.72 -8.46
N ARG A 210 -3.76 -6.01 -8.16
CA ARG A 210 -4.29 -7.01 -9.09
C ARG A 210 -5.71 -6.64 -9.55
N HIS A 211 -6.58 -6.30 -8.59
CA HIS A 211 -7.95 -5.89 -8.86
C HIS A 211 -8.04 -4.65 -9.74
N LEU A 212 -7.22 -3.63 -9.48
CA LEU A 212 -7.19 -2.40 -10.28
C LEU A 212 -6.63 -2.64 -11.70
N MET A 213 -5.66 -3.54 -11.85
CA MET A 213 -5.19 -3.97 -13.16
C MET A 213 -6.28 -4.72 -13.94
N ASP A 214 -7.05 -5.59 -13.28
CA ASP A 214 -8.16 -6.32 -13.89
C ASP A 214 -9.30 -5.40 -14.34
N LYS A 215 -9.55 -4.32 -13.60
CA LYS A 215 -10.55 -3.31 -13.95
C LYS A 215 -10.13 -2.39 -15.10
N ARG A 216 -8.85 -2.39 -15.49
CA ARG A 216 -8.38 -1.58 -16.60
C ARG A 216 -9.01 -2.07 -17.90
N LYS A 217 -9.96 -1.31 -18.43
CA LYS A 217 -10.53 -1.58 -19.76
C LYS A 217 -9.42 -1.48 -20.82
N PRO A 218 -9.40 -2.35 -21.85
CA PRO A 218 -8.50 -2.17 -22.98
C PRO A 218 -8.79 -0.81 -23.62
N THR A 219 -7.77 0.02 -23.76
CA THR A 219 -7.81 1.19 -24.64
C THR A 219 -7.75 0.66 -26.07
N PHE A 220 -8.90 0.67 -26.76
CA PHE A 220 -8.99 0.42 -28.20
C PHE A 220 -8.68 1.69 -28.99
#